data_AF-A0A6M3L2C5-F1
#
_entry.id   AF-A0A6M3L2C5-F1
#
_cell.length_a   1.000
_cell.length_b   1.000
_cell.length_c   1.000
_cell.angle_alpha   90.00
_cell.angle_beta   90.00
_cell.angle_gamma   90.00
#
_symmetry.space_group_name_H-M   'P 1'
#
loop_
_entity.id
_entity.type
_entity.pdbx_description
1 polymer ?
#
loop_
_entity_poly.entity_id
_entity_poly.type
_entity_poly.pdbx_seq_one_letter_code
_entity_poly.pdbx_strand_id
1 'polypeptide(L)'
;MELKELMTGWEGYQSVRESAKQADHDERLLEVINLISNKAGLPSHKRAYLLQEAMTTSDFPYLFGEVLDRQLLAGFKDTPQVMPLICRRGTVKDFRTVHRYEISDGDQRLQEVAEKGEYLASDRDEAKYYYAIKKYGRQFDISWE
;
A
#
# COMPACT_ATOMS: atom_id res chain seq x y z
N MET A 1 48.74 4.34 -2.52
CA MET A 1 47.76 4.54 -1.43
C MET A 1 46.57 5.39 -1.90
N GLU A 2 46.75 6.27 -2.89
CA GLU A 2 45.73 7.18 -3.46
C GLU A 2 44.45 6.55 -4.07
N LEU A 3 44.54 5.38 -4.71
CA LEU A 3 43.43 4.88 -5.55
C LEU A 3 42.32 4.16 -4.75
N LYS A 4 42.64 3.65 -3.56
CA LYS A 4 41.66 3.03 -2.66
C LYS A 4 40.81 4.08 -1.94
N GLU A 5 41.36 5.25 -1.64
CA GLU A 5 40.64 6.35 -1.00
C GLU A 5 39.65 7.03 -1.97
N LEU A 6 40.04 7.17 -3.24
CA LEU A 6 39.17 7.68 -4.32
C LEU A 6 37.97 6.76 -4.61
N MET A 7 38.15 5.44 -4.48
CA MET A 7 37.09 4.44 -4.67
C MET A 7 36.08 4.36 -3.52
N THR A 8 36.44 4.84 -2.33
CA THR A 8 35.56 4.81 -1.15
C THR A 8 34.68 6.06 -0.99
N GLY A 9 34.98 7.14 -1.71
CA GLY A 9 34.20 8.39 -1.69
C GLY A 9 33.35 8.64 -2.94
N TRP A 10 33.24 7.66 -3.84
CA TRP A 10 32.51 7.83 -5.09
C TRP A 10 31.00 7.60 -4.87
N GLU A 11 30.24 8.69 -4.71
CA GLU A 11 28.76 8.69 -4.63
C GLU A 11 28.06 8.54 -6.01
N GLY A 12 28.80 8.14 -7.05
CA GLY A 12 28.32 8.09 -8.42
C GLY A 12 28.46 9.42 -9.17
N TYR A 13 28.25 9.39 -10.49
CA TYR A 13 28.16 10.60 -11.33
C TYR A 13 26.70 11.06 -11.36
N GLN A 14 26.35 12.09 -10.59
CA GLN A 14 25.10 12.79 -10.81
C GLN A 14 25.36 13.89 -11.84
N SER A 15 24.63 13.86 -12.96
CA SER A 15 24.73 14.97 -13.91
C SER A 15 24.26 16.24 -13.20
N VAL A 16 25.04 17.32 -13.27
CA VAL A 16 24.69 18.62 -12.65
C VAL A 16 23.28 19.06 -13.08
N ARG A 17 22.87 18.67 -14.29
CA ARG A 17 21.56 18.95 -14.88
C ARG A 17 20.41 18.15 -14.24
N GLU A 18 20.63 16.92 -13.79
CA GLU A 18 19.65 16.14 -13.02
C GLU A 18 19.51 16.69 -11.61
N SER A 19 20.62 17.00 -10.93
CA SER A 19 20.58 17.54 -9.57
C SER A 19 19.81 18.87 -9.48
N ALA A 20 19.97 19.76 -10.46
CA ALA A 20 19.26 21.04 -10.52
C ALA A 20 17.76 20.88 -10.84
N LYS A 21 17.39 19.91 -11.69
CA LYS A 21 15.98 19.61 -11.98
C LYS A 21 15.26 18.97 -10.78
N GLN A 22 15.96 18.10 -10.06
CA GLN A 22 15.45 17.49 -8.84
C GLN A 22 15.20 18.55 -7.76
N ALA A 23 16.12 19.51 -7.61
CA ALA A 23 15.97 20.63 -6.67
C ALA A 23 14.75 21.52 -7.00
N ASP A 24 14.57 21.92 -8.25
CA ASP A 24 13.41 22.71 -8.70
C ASP A 24 12.08 21.95 -8.50
N HIS A 25 12.08 20.63 -8.75
CA HIS A 25 10.92 19.79 -8.50
C HIS A 25 10.55 19.72 -7.02
N ASP A 26 11.53 19.52 -6.14
CA ASP A 26 11.33 19.42 -4.70
C ASP A 26 10.87 20.75 -4.09
N GLU A 27 11.34 21.89 -4.62
CA GLU A 27 10.86 23.22 -4.25
C GLU A 27 9.38 23.42 -4.60
N ARG A 28 8.97 23.05 -5.82
CA ARG A 28 7.56 23.12 -6.24
C ARG A 28 6.68 22.19 -5.41
N LEU A 29 7.17 21.01 -5.07
CA LEU A 29 6.46 20.06 -4.23
C LEU A 29 6.27 20.61 -2.81
N LEU A 30 7.27 21.29 -2.26
CA LEU A 30 7.16 21.99 -0.97
C LEU A 30 6.14 23.15 -1.04
N GLU A 31 6.10 23.90 -2.12
CA GLU A 31 5.09 24.95 -2.33
C GLU A 31 3.67 24.38 -2.30
N VAL A 32 3.44 23.29 -3.03
CA VAL A 32 2.16 22.57 -3.05
C VAL A 32 1.79 22.08 -1.65
N ILE A 33 2.73 21.47 -0.92
CA ILE A 33 2.50 21.05 0.48
C ILE A 33 2.13 22.24 1.36
N ASN A 34 2.82 23.37 1.25
CA ASN A 34 2.55 24.56 2.04
C ASN A 34 1.15 25.15 1.76
N LEU A 35 0.72 25.11 0.49
CA LEU A 35 -0.61 25.55 0.06
C LEU A 35 -1.71 24.62 0.59
N ILE A 36 -1.51 23.30 0.50
CA ILE A 36 -2.46 22.29 0.98
C ILE A 36 -2.56 22.31 2.50
N SER A 37 -1.43 22.34 3.21
CA SER A 37 -1.39 22.34 4.68
C SER A 37 -1.75 23.69 5.31
N ASN A 38 -1.98 24.73 4.50
CA ASN A 38 -2.23 26.10 4.93
C ASN A 38 -1.17 26.62 5.92
N LYS A 39 0.11 26.36 5.65
CA LYS A 39 1.21 26.78 6.53
C LYS A 39 1.24 28.30 6.75
N ALA A 40 0.83 29.07 5.75
CA ALA A 40 0.78 30.53 5.80
C ALA A 40 -0.40 31.10 6.61
N GLY A 41 -1.30 30.26 7.14
CA GLY A 41 -2.44 30.70 7.97
C GLY A 41 -3.45 31.56 7.21
N LEU A 42 -3.64 31.31 5.91
CA LEU A 42 -4.51 32.10 5.06
C LEU A 42 -5.99 31.88 5.43
N PRO A 43 -6.84 32.92 5.33
CA PRO A 43 -8.28 32.78 5.51
C PRO A 43 -8.89 31.89 4.42
N SER A 44 -9.96 31.16 4.77
CA SER A 44 -10.53 30.09 3.92
C SER A 44 -10.82 30.52 2.48
N HIS A 45 -11.38 31.72 2.28
CA HIS A 45 -11.70 32.24 0.95
C HIS A 45 -10.46 32.46 0.10
N LYS A 46 -9.39 33.01 0.68
CA LYS A 46 -8.13 33.30 -0.02
C LYS A 46 -7.40 32.02 -0.39
N ARG A 47 -7.40 31.02 0.50
CA ARG A 47 -6.85 29.69 0.21
C ARG A 47 -7.62 29.00 -0.92
N ALA A 48 -8.95 29.03 -0.88
CA ALA A 48 -9.78 28.42 -1.92
C ALA A 48 -9.50 29.04 -3.29
N TYR A 49 -9.37 30.37 -3.35
CA TYR A 49 -9.01 31.09 -4.58
C TYR A 49 -7.65 30.67 -5.13
N LEU A 50 -6.60 30.65 -4.29
CA LEU A 50 -5.26 30.23 -4.71
C LEU A 50 -5.22 28.77 -5.15
N LEU A 51 -5.98 27.90 -4.49
CA LEU A 51 -6.06 26.50 -4.87
C LEU A 51 -6.77 26.36 -6.22
N GLN A 52 -7.85 27.11 -6.44
CA GLN A 52 -8.54 27.16 -7.72
C GLN A 52 -7.64 27.68 -8.86
N GLU A 53 -6.83 28.71 -8.60
CA GLU A 53 -5.83 29.22 -9.53
C GLU A 53 -4.77 28.15 -9.84
N ALA A 54 -4.21 27.51 -8.81
CA ALA A 54 -3.20 26.45 -8.99
C ALA A 54 -3.74 25.26 -9.80
N MET A 55 -5.01 24.89 -9.65
CA MET A 55 -5.63 23.82 -10.45
C MET A 55 -5.69 24.11 -11.95
N THR A 56 -5.52 25.36 -12.38
CA THR A 56 -5.48 25.73 -13.81
C THR A 56 -4.10 25.54 -14.44
N THR A 57 -3.05 25.34 -13.63
CA THR A 57 -1.68 25.14 -14.12
C THR A 57 -1.46 23.69 -14.53
N SER A 58 -0.68 23.47 -15.60
CA SER A 58 -0.43 22.13 -16.16
C SER A 58 0.26 21.15 -15.20
N ASP A 59 1.14 21.67 -14.35
CA ASP A 59 2.04 20.84 -13.54
C ASP A 59 1.43 20.49 -12.17
N PHE A 60 0.48 21.30 -11.70
CA PHE A 60 -0.12 21.15 -10.38
C PHE A 60 -0.82 19.81 -10.16
N PRO A 61 -1.60 19.24 -11.11
CA PRO A 61 -2.23 17.93 -10.92
C PRO A 61 -1.22 16.80 -10.64
N TYR A 62 -0.04 16.83 -11.26
CA TYR A 62 0.99 15.82 -11.06
C TYR A 62 1.64 15.94 -9.68
N LEU A 63 2.06 17.16 -9.31
CA LEU A 63 2.65 17.44 -8.00
C LEU A 63 1.66 17.16 -6.86
N PHE A 64 0.39 17.54 -7.05
CA PHE A 64 -0.68 17.26 -6.10
C PHE A 64 -0.90 15.76 -5.91
N GLY A 65 -0.95 15.00 -7.01
CA GLY A 65 -1.07 13.54 -6.97
C GLY A 65 0.07 12.88 -6.20
N GLU A 66 1.30 13.34 -6.40
CA GLU A 66 2.46 12.85 -5.67
C GLU A 66 2.41 13.17 -4.17
N VAL A 67 2.01 14.39 -3.81
CA VAL A 67 1.84 14.77 -2.40
C VAL A 67 0.76 13.91 -1.74
N LEU A 68 -0.37 13.69 -2.40
CA LEU A 68 -1.43 12.81 -1.90
C LEU A 68 -0.95 11.38 -1.72
N ASP A 69 -0.21 10.82 -2.68
CA ASP A 69 0.29 9.45 -2.60
C ASP A 69 1.25 9.29 -1.41
N ARG A 70 2.17 10.24 -1.23
CA ARG A 70 3.09 10.27 -0.08
C ARG A 70 2.35 10.40 1.25
N GLN A 71 1.35 11.27 1.34
CA GLN A 71 0.53 11.43 2.55
C GLN A 71 -0.30 10.19 2.87
N LEU A 72 -0.91 9.59 1.86
CA LEU A 72 -1.70 8.36 2.00
C LEU A 72 -0.81 7.19 2.43
N LEU A 73 0.36 7.04 1.81
CA LEU A 73 1.34 6.03 2.19
C LEU A 73 1.82 6.20 3.63
N ALA A 74 2.05 7.45 4.08
CA ALA A 74 2.45 7.74 5.45
C ALA A 74 1.33 7.37 6.44
N GLY A 75 0.08 7.78 6.19
CA GLY A 75 -1.07 7.44 7.03
C GLY A 75 -1.35 5.94 7.08
N PHE A 76 -1.16 5.25 5.94
CA PHE A 76 -1.29 3.79 5.87
C PHE A 76 -0.24 3.06 6.71
N LYS A 77 1.01 3.57 6.75
CA LYS A 77 2.08 2.98 7.56
C LYS A 77 1.89 3.24 9.06
N ASP A 78 1.34 4.38 9.43
CA ASP A 78 1.09 4.77 10.82
C ASP A 78 -0.07 3.98 11.44
N THR A 79 -1.09 3.66 10.64
CA THR A 79 -2.27 2.93 11.10
C THR A 79 -1.94 1.43 11.27
N PRO A 80 -2.28 0.80 12.41
CA PRO A 80 -2.10 -0.64 12.58
C PRO A 80 -2.94 -1.42 11.57
N GLN A 81 -2.31 -2.37 10.88
CA GLN A 81 -3.00 -3.20 9.89
C GLN A 81 -3.98 -4.16 10.57
N VAL A 82 -5.28 -3.98 10.33
CA VAL A 82 -6.34 -4.83 10.92
C VAL A 82 -6.53 -6.14 10.14
N MET A 83 -6.27 -6.15 8.83
CA MET A 83 -6.46 -7.33 7.98
C MET A 83 -5.72 -8.59 8.47
N PRO A 84 -4.45 -8.52 8.92
CA PRO A 84 -3.76 -9.68 9.48
C PRO A 84 -4.38 -10.23 10.78
N LEU A 85 -5.17 -9.44 11.51
CA LEU A 85 -5.86 -9.87 12.73
C LEU A 85 -7.12 -10.69 12.41
N ILE A 86 -7.81 -10.35 11.32
CA ILE A 86 -9.08 -11.01 10.93
C ILE A 86 -8.81 -12.18 9.99
N CYS A 87 -7.83 -12.06 9.09
CA CYS A 87 -7.54 -13.05 8.06
C CYS A 87 -6.32 -13.90 8.43
N ARG A 88 -6.50 -15.23 8.49
CA ARG A 88 -5.39 -16.16 8.71
C ARG A 88 -4.46 -16.16 7.49
N ARG A 89 -3.19 -15.75 7.68
CA ARG A 89 -2.16 -15.85 6.65
C ARG A 89 -1.65 -17.29 6.53
N GLY A 90 -1.70 -17.85 5.32
CA GLY A 90 -1.12 -19.16 5.00
C GLY A 90 0.04 -19.04 4.03
N THR A 91 1.08 -19.86 4.21
CA THR A 91 2.19 -20.00 3.26
C THR A 91 2.11 -21.39 2.61
N VAL A 92 2.23 -21.45 1.29
CA VAL A 92 2.28 -22.71 0.54
C VAL A 92 3.71 -22.94 0.09
N LYS A 93 4.24 -24.16 0.32
CA LYS A 93 5.63 -24.51 0.00
C LYS A 93 5.86 -24.86 -1.47
N ASP A 94 4.80 -25.20 -2.21
CA ASP A 94 4.84 -25.74 -3.57
C ASP A 94 3.63 -25.24 -4.39
N PHE A 95 3.64 -25.43 -5.70
CA PHE A 95 2.58 -25.03 -6.65
C PHE A 95 1.45 -26.07 -6.79
N ARG A 96 1.49 -27.17 -6.02
CA ARG A 96 0.39 -28.16 -5.99
C ARG A 96 -0.91 -27.53 -5.50
N THR A 97 -2.03 -28.08 -5.97
CA THR A 97 -3.37 -27.67 -5.52
C THR A 97 -3.49 -27.83 -4.02
N VAL A 98 -3.88 -26.75 -3.35
CA VAL A 98 -4.15 -26.75 -1.92
C VAL A 98 -5.62 -27.10 -1.73
N HIS A 99 -5.86 -28.13 -0.92
CA HIS A 99 -7.20 -28.53 -0.48
C HIS A 99 -7.40 -28.00 0.94
N ARG A 100 -8.39 -27.13 1.14
CA ARG A 100 -8.83 -26.64 2.45
C ARG A 100 -10.27 -27.09 2.69
N TYR A 101 -10.50 -27.64 3.86
CA TYR A 101 -11.80 -28.08 4.33
C TYR A 101 -12.15 -27.26 5.56
N GLU A 102 -13.36 -26.74 5.60
CA GLU A 102 -13.91 -26.04 6.74
C GLU A 102 -15.19 -26.76 7.15
N ILE A 103 -15.30 -27.06 8.45
CA ILE A 103 -16.52 -27.60 9.04
C ILE A 103 -17.12 -26.47 9.85
N SER A 104 -18.33 -26.07 9.50
CA SER A 104 -19.07 -25.01 10.16
C SER A 104 -20.34 -25.57 10.81
N ASP A 105 -20.99 -24.73 11.62
CA ASP A 105 -22.32 -24.98 12.21
C ASP A 105 -22.42 -26.08 13.29
N GLY A 106 -21.30 -26.60 13.78
CA GLY A 106 -21.29 -27.60 14.87
C GLY A 106 -21.43 -27.05 16.30
N ASP A 107 -21.40 -25.72 16.46
CA ASP A 107 -21.45 -25.00 17.75
C ASP A 107 -22.64 -24.01 17.80
N GLN A 108 -23.75 -24.42 17.18
CA GLN A 108 -25.00 -23.67 17.22
C GLN A 108 -25.56 -23.62 18.65
N ARG A 109 -26.53 -22.73 18.88
CA ARG A 109 -27.16 -22.54 20.20
C ARG A 109 -27.65 -23.88 20.76
N LEU A 110 -27.04 -24.33 21.85
CA LEU A 110 -27.40 -25.58 22.51
C LEU A 110 -28.88 -25.57 22.90
N GLN A 111 -29.59 -26.64 22.55
CA GLN A 111 -30.99 -26.82 22.91
C GLN A 111 -31.11 -27.31 24.36
N GLU A 112 -32.20 -26.96 25.02
CA GLU A 112 -32.49 -27.42 26.37
C GLU A 112 -32.75 -28.93 26.37
N VAL A 113 -31.99 -29.67 27.18
CA VAL A 113 -32.13 -31.13 27.34
C VAL A 113 -32.89 -31.40 28.63
N ALA A 114 -33.99 -32.13 28.56
CA ALA A 114 -34.73 -32.55 29.74
C ALA A 114 -33.91 -33.51 30.63
N GLU A 115 -34.20 -33.58 31.93
CA GLU A 115 -33.50 -34.51 32.83
C GLU A 115 -33.68 -35.96 32.36
N LYS A 116 -32.54 -36.65 32.13
CA LYS A 116 -32.45 -37.99 31.51
C LYS A 116 -32.86 -38.07 30.03
N GLY A 117 -33.01 -36.95 29.33
CA GLY A 117 -33.24 -36.90 27.89
C GLY A 117 -31.97 -37.16 27.07
N GLU A 118 -32.15 -37.56 25.81
CA GLU A 118 -31.05 -37.74 24.85
C GLU A 118 -30.62 -36.40 24.23
N TYR A 119 -29.32 -36.28 23.93
CA TYR A 119 -28.78 -35.13 23.21
C TYR A 119 -29.19 -35.20 21.73
N LEU A 120 -29.78 -34.13 21.21
CA LEU A 120 -30.12 -34.01 19.80
C LEU A 120 -28.87 -33.67 18.98
N ALA A 121 -28.74 -34.28 17.80
CA ALA A 121 -27.64 -34.01 16.89
C ALA A 121 -27.78 -32.61 16.26
N SER A 122 -26.70 -31.84 16.24
CA SER A 122 -26.63 -30.60 15.46
C SER A 122 -26.30 -30.91 14.01
N ASP A 123 -26.92 -30.14 13.11
CA ASP A 123 -26.52 -30.07 11.71
C ASP A 123 -25.08 -29.54 11.60
N ARG A 124 -24.38 -29.97 10.56
CA ARG A 124 -23.00 -29.55 10.25
C ARG A 124 -22.89 -29.31 8.76
N ASP A 125 -22.21 -28.23 8.38
CA ASP A 125 -21.92 -27.94 6.99
C ASP A 125 -20.41 -28.07 6.70
N GLU A 126 -20.07 -28.51 5.49
CA GLU A 126 -18.70 -28.71 5.05
C GLU A 126 -18.41 -27.88 3.79
N ALA A 127 -17.54 -26.89 3.92
CA ALA A 127 -17.05 -26.09 2.79
C ALA A 127 -15.70 -26.61 2.29
N LYS A 128 -15.56 -26.70 0.96
CA LYS A 128 -14.35 -27.18 0.28
C LYS A 128 -13.78 -26.08 -0.60
N TYR A 129 -12.55 -25.69 -0.32
CA TYR A 129 -11.82 -24.68 -1.08
C TYR A 129 -10.59 -25.28 -1.75
N TYR A 130 -10.48 -25.06 -3.06
CA TYR A 130 -9.35 -25.50 -3.87
C TYR A 130 -8.71 -24.30 -4.55
N TYR A 131 -7.41 -24.12 -4.34
CA TYR A 131 -6.66 -23.06 -5.03
C TYR A 131 -5.23 -23.53 -5.35
N ALA A 132 -4.69 -23.03 -6.45
CA ALA A 132 -3.33 -23.31 -6.90
C ALA A 132 -2.64 -22.00 -7.27
N ILE A 133 -1.38 -21.86 -6.87
CA ILE A 133 -0.57 -20.68 -7.21
C ILE A 133 -0.10 -20.84 -8.66
N LYS A 134 -0.19 -19.78 -9.45
CA LYS A 134 0.30 -19.74 -10.83
C LYS A 134 1.42 -18.72 -10.96
N LYS A 135 2.42 -19.02 -11.78
CA LYS A 135 3.52 -18.10 -12.12
C LYS A 135 3.23 -17.45 -13.47
N TYR A 136 3.25 -16.11 -13.49
CA TYR A 136 3.12 -15.31 -14.71
C TYR A 136 4.45 -14.58 -14.96
N GLY A 137 4.88 -14.49 -16.21
CA GLY A 137 6.13 -13.83 -16.57
C GLY A 137 6.04 -13.18 -17.95
N ARG A 138 6.65 -12.01 -18.09
CA ARG A 138 6.86 -11.30 -19.37
C ARG A 138 8.28 -10.75 -19.35
N GLN A 139 9.00 -10.93 -20.45
CA GLN A 139 10.31 -10.32 -20.66
C GLN A 139 10.12 -9.06 -21.49
N PHE A 140 10.82 -7.99 -21.12
CA PHE A 140 11.00 -6.83 -22.00
C PHE A 140 12.43 -6.85 -22.48
N ASP A 141 12.62 -6.60 -23.77
CA ASP A 141 13.93 -6.60 -24.38
C ASP A 141 14.50 -5.18 -24.31
N ILE A 142 15.74 -5.03 -23.84
CA ILE A 142 16.45 -3.76 -23.90
C ILE A 142 17.61 -3.94 -24.87
N SER A 143 17.56 -3.21 -25.98
CA SER A 143 18.69 -3.04 -26.89
C SER A 143 19.40 -1.73 -26.57
N TRP A 144 20.72 -1.74 -26.62
CA TRP A 144 21.59 -0.57 -26.41
C TRP A 144 22.51 -0.29 -27.61
N GLU A 145 22.11 -0.75 -28.81
CA GLU A 145 22.58 -0.12 -30.05
C GLU A 145 21.89 1.23 -30.29
#